data_AF-A0AAN0NCQ1-F1
#
_entry.id   AF-A0AAN0NCQ1-F1
#
_cell.length_a   1.000
_cell.length_b   1.000
_cell.length_c   1.000
_cell.angle_alpha   90.00
_cell.angle_beta   90.00
_cell.angle_gamma   90.00
#
_symmetry.space_group_name_H-M   'P 1'
#
loop_
_entity.id
_entity.type
_entity.pdbx_description
1 polymer ?
#
loop_
_entity_poly.entity_id
_entity_poly.type
_entity_poly.pdbx_seq_one_letter_code
_entity_poly.pdbx_strand_id
1 'polypeptide(L)'
;MNGNPTTDTKIFVRRLSSLHFYEEEVKRFNDELQHLEKSISTASASNPWGVSVPYGESEIIDGKKVLIKYRNEFLPVTRNGYHQPNQDILWRMEELETMITQYETEINYIKDILDICSETVSKAVASYYLEDETWQSIADSIPISRATLERRIERELKHALKGAIAP
;
A
#
# COMPACT_ATOMS: atom_id res chain seq x y z
N MET A 1 33.39 -13.23 14.94
CA MET A 1 32.18 -14.05 14.71
C MET A 1 31.34 -13.32 13.67
N ASN A 2 31.15 -13.95 12.49
CA ASN A 2 30.32 -13.41 11.41
C ASN A 2 28.85 -13.66 11.77
N GLY A 3 28.14 -12.60 12.17
CA GLY A 3 26.70 -12.66 12.43
C GLY A 3 25.97 -12.86 11.11
N ASN A 4 25.42 -14.04 10.90
CA ASN A 4 24.51 -14.29 9.79
C ASN A 4 23.16 -13.67 10.20
N PRO A 5 22.57 -12.74 9.43
CA PRO A 5 21.35 -12.07 9.85
C PRO A 5 20.25 -13.10 10.12
N THR A 6 19.49 -12.90 11.20
CA THR A 6 18.40 -13.80 11.56
C THR A 6 17.39 -13.90 10.41
N THR A 7 16.72 -15.04 10.26
CA THR A 7 15.74 -15.28 9.18
C THR A 7 14.74 -14.13 9.07
N ASP A 8 14.28 -13.58 10.20
CA ASP A 8 13.32 -12.48 10.26
C ASP A 8 13.91 -11.16 9.73
N THR A 9 15.17 -10.85 10.03
CA THR A 9 15.88 -9.68 9.48
C THR A 9 16.01 -9.79 7.97
N LYS A 10 16.31 -11.00 7.44
CA LYS A 10 16.39 -11.23 5.99
C LYS A 10 15.03 -11.06 5.30
N ILE A 11 13.95 -11.54 5.94
CA ILE A 11 12.58 -11.37 5.44
C ILE A 11 12.21 -9.88 5.44
N PHE A 12 12.50 -9.17 6.52
CA PHE A 12 12.23 -7.73 6.60
C PHE A 12 12.98 -6.94 5.53
N VAL A 13 14.29 -7.17 5.38
CA VAL A 13 15.09 -6.51 4.33
C VAL A 13 14.52 -6.78 2.94
N ARG A 14 14.07 -8.01 2.66
CA ARG A 14 13.43 -8.33 1.38
C ARG A 14 12.13 -7.53 1.16
N ARG A 15 11.30 -7.38 2.19
CA ARG A 15 10.07 -6.57 2.14
C ARG A 15 10.40 -5.09 1.95
N LEU A 16 11.40 -4.58 2.66
CA LEU A 16 11.88 -3.21 2.54
C LEU A 16 12.36 -2.89 1.12
N SER A 17 13.10 -3.79 0.47
CA SER A 17 13.50 -3.62 -0.94
C SER A 17 12.32 -3.60 -1.93
N SER A 18 11.12 -3.99 -1.50
CA SER A 18 9.89 -3.88 -2.29
C SER A 18 9.01 -2.70 -1.88
N LEU A 19 9.44 -1.85 -0.92
CA LEU A 19 8.65 -0.73 -0.44
C LEU A 19 8.26 0.23 -1.57
N HIS A 20 9.23 0.62 -2.39
CA HIS A 20 8.97 1.53 -3.51
C HIS A 20 7.96 0.93 -4.50
N PHE A 21 8.07 -0.37 -4.78
CA PHE A 21 7.10 -1.09 -5.59
C PHE A 21 5.70 -1.07 -4.97
N TYR A 22 5.55 -1.31 -3.66
CA TYR A 22 4.25 -1.23 -2.99
C TYR A 22 3.65 0.18 -3.09
N GLU A 23 4.45 1.22 -2.87
CA GLU A 23 4.00 2.61 -2.96
C GLU A 23 3.53 2.99 -4.39
N GLU A 24 4.27 2.55 -5.41
CA GLU A 24 3.88 2.74 -6.82
C GLU A 24 2.60 1.99 -7.18
N GLU A 25 2.44 0.75 -6.70
CA GLU A 25 1.24 -0.05 -6.96
C GLU A 25 0.00 0.55 -6.27
N VAL A 26 0.12 1.01 -5.02
CA VAL A 26 -0.96 1.70 -4.31
C VAL A 26 -1.39 2.94 -5.08
N LYS A 27 -0.43 3.73 -5.58
CA LYS A 27 -0.73 4.90 -6.40
C LYS A 27 -1.47 4.49 -7.69
N ARG A 28 -0.95 3.51 -8.42
CA ARG A 28 -1.56 3.02 -9.67
C ARG A 28 -2.98 2.51 -9.46
N PHE A 29 -3.22 1.75 -8.41
CA PHE A 29 -4.54 1.20 -8.10
C PHE A 29 -5.53 2.29 -7.67
N ASN A 30 -5.08 3.28 -6.90
CA ASN A 30 -5.91 4.44 -6.58
C ASN A 30 -6.28 5.25 -7.84
N ASP A 31 -5.33 5.45 -8.76
CA ASP A 31 -5.60 6.12 -10.04
C ASP A 31 -6.63 5.33 -10.89
N GLU A 32 -6.52 4.00 -10.92
CA GLU A 32 -7.48 3.13 -11.60
C GLU A 32 -8.87 3.19 -10.95
N LEU A 33 -8.94 3.16 -9.62
CA LEU A 33 -10.18 3.23 -8.86
C LEU A 33 -10.91 4.57 -9.11
N GLN A 34 -10.18 5.69 -9.09
CA GLN A 34 -10.74 7.01 -9.45
C GLN A 34 -11.26 7.05 -10.90
N HIS A 35 -10.57 6.40 -11.84
CA HIS A 35 -11.03 6.33 -13.23
C HIS A 35 -12.33 5.52 -13.35
N LEU A 36 -12.46 4.40 -12.62
CA LEU A 36 -13.67 3.60 -12.59
C LEU A 36 -14.84 4.37 -11.97
N GLU A 37 -14.63 5.06 -10.84
CA GLU A 37 -15.64 5.92 -10.20
C GLU A 37 -16.15 7.02 -11.15
N LYS A 38 -15.23 7.68 -11.87
CA LYS A 38 -15.59 8.70 -12.86
C LYS A 38 -16.38 8.12 -14.03
N SER A 39 -16.04 6.91 -14.46
CA SER A 39 -16.74 6.20 -15.54
C SER A 39 -18.19 5.88 -15.14
N ILE A 40 -18.40 5.41 -13.90
CA ILE A 40 -19.74 5.17 -13.31
C ILE A 40 -20.54 6.47 -13.24
N SER A 41 -19.95 7.55 -12.73
CA SER A 41 -20.61 8.86 -12.60
C SER A 41 -21.02 9.44 -13.96
N THR A 42 -20.15 9.34 -14.97
CA THR A 42 -20.43 9.86 -16.34
C THR A 42 -21.51 9.03 -17.06
N ALA A 43 -21.50 7.70 -16.90
CA ALA A 43 -22.53 6.82 -17.43
C ALA A 43 -23.91 7.06 -16.77
N SER A 44 -23.90 7.44 -15.49
CA SER A 44 -25.11 7.79 -14.73
C SER A 44 -25.72 9.13 -15.17
N ALA A 45 -24.88 10.12 -15.48
CA ALA A 45 -25.32 11.48 -15.86
C ALA A 45 -25.92 11.57 -17.28
N SER A 46 -25.57 10.65 -18.19
CA SER A 46 -25.93 10.71 -19.62
C SER A 46 -27.23 9.95 -19.98
N ASN A 47 -27.91 9.37 -18.98
CA ASN A 47 -29.16 8.59 -19.09
C ASN A 47 -29.41 7.79 -20.40
N PRO A 48 -28.61 6.75 -20.72
CA PRO A 48 -28.97 5.72 -21.69
C PRO A 48 -29.48 4.40 -21.04
N TRP A 49 -29.37 4.26 -19.71
CA TRP A 49 -29.49 2.96 -19.02
C TRP A 49 -30.76 2.80 -18.16
N GLY A 50 -31.66 3.79 -18.13
CA GLY A 50 -32.98 3.66 -17.49
C GLY A 50 -32.95 3.54 -15.96
N VAL A 51 -31.86 3.96 -15.30
CA VAL A 51 -31.75 4.00 -13.84
C VAL A 51 -31.78 5.46 -13.40
N SER A 52 -32.84 5.87 -12.70
CA SER A 52 -32.94 7.19 -12.09
C SER A 52 -32.03 7.27 -10.86
N VAL A 53 -30.91 7.98 -10.96
CA VAL A 53 -30.07 8.29 -9.79
C VAL A 53 -30.67 9.51 -9.09
N PRO A 54 -31.11 9.42 -7.83
CA PRO A 54 -31.50 10.62 -7.09
C PRO A 54 -30.22 11.43 -6.83
N TYR A 55 -30.18 12.64 -7.37
CA TYR A 55 -29.13 13.62 -7.11
C TYR A 55 -28.97 13.80 -5.60
N GLY A 56 -27.87 13.28 -5.05
CA GLY A 56 -27.48 13.41 -3.65
C GLY A 56 -25.99 13.69 -3.59
N GLU A 57 -25.69 14.96 -3.26
CA GLU A 57 -24.39 15.60 -3.06
C GLU A 57 -23.23 14.61 -2.87
N SER A 58 -22.32 14.56 -3.84
CA SER A 58 -21.10 13.77 -3.76
C SER A 58 -20.03 14.56 -3.02
N GLU A 59 -19.99 14.42 -1.70
CA GLU A 59 -18.72 14.59 -0.99
C GLU A 59 -17.80 13.43 -1.42
N ILE A 60 -16.56 13.76 -1.78
CA ILE A 60 -15.51 12.79 -2.05
C ILE A 60 -15.16 12.16 -0.70
N ILE A 61 -15.67 10.96 -0.45
CA ILE A 61 -15.41 10.22 0.79
C ILE A 61 -14.90 8.84 0.41
N ASP A 62 -13.65 8.55 0.82
CA ASP A 62 -13.08 7.24 1.16
C ASP A 62 -13.67 6.03 0.38
N GLY A 63 -12.89 5.40 -0.51
CA GLY A 63 -13.36 4.40 -1.50
C GLY A 63 -14.35 3.35 -0.97
N LYS A 64 -14.17 2.90 0.28
CA LYS A 64 -15.11 2.00 0.96
C LYS A 64 -16.57 2.50 1.01
N LYS A 65 -16.78 3.82 1.18
CA LYS A 65 -18.13 4.41 1.17
C LYS A 65 -18.70 4.52 -0.23
N VAL A 66 -17.84 4.65 -1.25
CA VAL A 66 -18.23 4.71 -2.65
C VAL A 66 -18.80 3.36 -3.12
N LEU A 67 -18.16 2.24 -2.76
CA LEU A 67 -18.70 0.90 -3.01
C LEU A 67 -20.04 0.65 -2.32
N ILE A 68 -20.24 1.11 -1.08
CA ILE A 68 -21.54 0.97 -0.37
C ILE A 68 -22.62 1.83 -1.04
N LYS A 69 -22.30 3.06 -1.46
CA LYS A 69 -23.21 3.95 -2.16
C LYS A 69 -23.66 3.33 -3.49
N TYR A 70 -22.71 2.86 -4.31
CA TYR A 70 -23.02 2.25 -5.60
C TYR A 70 -23.63 0.86 -5.49
N ARG A 71 -23.25 0.03 -4.51
CA ARG A 71 -23.88 -1.29 -4.27
C ARG A 71 -25.38 -1.16 -3.98
N ASN A 72 -25.78 -0.10 -3.28
CA ASN A 72 -27.18 0.18 -2.98
C ASN A 72 -27.92 0.90 -4.12
N GLU A 73 -27.21 1.70 -4.94
CA GLU A 73 -27.79 2.46 -6.06
C GLU A 73 -27.83 1.69 -7.40
N PHE A 74 -26.95 0.70 -7.62
CA PHE A 74 -26.81 -0.07 -8.88
C PHE A 74 -27.44 -1.46 -8.88
N LEU A 75 -28.45 -1.72 -8.04
CA LEU A 75 -29.25 -2.94 -8.14
C LEU A 75 -30.48 -2.73 -9.05
N PRO A 76 -30.43 -3.07 -10.36
CA PRO A 76 -31.57 -3.60 -11.06
C PRO A 76 -31.50 -5.13 -11.07
N VAL A 77 -32.53 -5.69 -10.44
CA VAL A 77 -33.05 -7.06 -10.52
C VAL A 77 -32.60 -7.85 -11.75
N THR A 78 -32.10 -9.05 -11.49
CA THR A 78 -31.84 -10.10 -12.48
C THR A 78 -33.09 -10.47 -13.27
N ARG A 79 -32.99 -10.41 -14.60
CA ARG A 79 -33.71 -11.32 -15.51
C ARG A 79 -32.85 -11.55 -16.75
N ASN A 80 -32.39 -12.80 -16.91
CA ASN A 80 -31.84 -13.39 -18.14
C ASN A 80 -30.31 -13.52 -18.30
N GLY A 81 -29.52 -13.72 -17.24
CA GLY A 81 -28.22 -14.41 -17.35
C GLY A 81 -27.12 -13.73 -18.18
N TYR A 82 -27.24 -12.43 -18.50
CA TYR A 82 -26.16 -11.64 -19.05
C TYR A 82 -25.36 -11.00 -17.90
N HIS A 83 -24.02 -11.18 -17.90
CA HIS A 83 -23.12 -10.36 -17.07
C HIS A 83 -23.38 -8.89 -17.42
N GLN A 84 -23.88 -8.11 -16.45
CA GLN A 84 -24.05 -6.68 -16.67
C GLN A 84 -22.67 -6.01 -16.49
N PRO A 85 -22.24 -5.13 -17.41
CA PRO A 85 -20.96 -4.41 -17.30
C PRO A 85 -20.74 -3.70 -15.96
N ASN A 86 -21.83 -3.32 -15.29
CA ASN A 86 -21.80 -2.67 -13.98
C ASN A 86 -21.33 -3.63 -12.86
N GLN A 87 -21.61 -4.92 -12.95
CA GLN A 87 -21.14 -5.91 -11.97
C GLN A 87 -19.64 -6.17 -12.11
N ASP A 88 -19.13 -6.22 -13.35
CA ASP A 88 -17.71 -6.42 -13.60
C ASP A 88 -16.87 -5.21 -13.14
N ILE A 89 -17.39 -3.99 -13.32
CA ILE A 89 -16.76 -2.76 -12.80
C ILE A 89 -16.74 -2.76 -11.26
N LEU A 90 -17.86 -3.10 -10.61
CA LEU A 90 -17.93 -3.15 -9.14
C LEU A 90 -16.99 -4.22 -8.57
N TRP A 91 -16.92 -5.38 -9.21
CA TRP A 91 -15.98 -6.45 -8.84
C TRP A 91 -14.53 -5.97 -8.95
N ARG A 92 -14.19 -5.29 -10.05
CA ARG A 92 -12.85 -4.73 -10.24
C ARG A 92 -12.50 -3.70 -9.17
N MET A 93 -13.44 -2.85 -8.78
CA MET A 93 -13.23 -1.89 -7.69
C MET A 93 -12.96 -2.60 -6.35
N GLU A 94 -13.71 -3.66 -6.03
CA GLU A 94 -13.49 -4.46 -4.81
C GLU A 94 -12.12 -5.15 -4.80
N GLU A 95 -11.68 -5.68 -5.95
CA GLU A 95 -10.33 -6.23 -6.11
C GLU A 95 -9.24 -5.16 -5.87
N LEU A 96 -9.40 -3.98 -6.46
CA LEU A 96 -8.45 -2.88 -6.31
C LEU A 96 -8.35 -2.42 -4.86
N GLU A 97 -9.46 -2.26 -4.15
CA GLU A 97 -9.45 -1.90 -2.73
C GLU A 97 -8.75 -2.96 -1.86
N THR A 98 -8.98 -4.22 -2.18
CA THR A 98 -8.33 -5.34 -1.47
C THR A 98 -6.81 -5.28 -1.68
N MET A 99 -6.36 -5.07 -2.91
CA MET A 99 -4.93 -4.95 -3.22
C MET A 99 -4.29 -3.71 -2.60
N ILE A 100 -4.98 -2.55 -2.63
CA ILE A 100 -4.53 -1.31 -1.96
C ILE A 100 -4.35 -1.57 -0.47
N THR A 101 -5.38 -2.11 0.20
CA THR A 101 -5.33 -2.40 1.64
C THR A 101 -4.17 -3.34 1.99
N GLN A 102 -3.93 -4.36 1.16
CA GLN A 102 -2.83 -5.29 1.37
C GLN A 102 -1.46 -4.60 1.27
N TYR A 103 -1.23 -3.78 0.24
CA TYR A 103 0.04 -3.08 0.08
C TYR A 103 0.24 -1.96 1.10
N GLU A 104 -0.80 -1.23 1.48
CA GLU A 104 -0.75 -0.27 2.59
C GLU A 104 -0.40 -0.94 3.91
N THR A 105 -0.91 -2.16 4.16
CA THR A 105 -0.55 -2.95 5.35
C THR A 105 0.96 -3.27 5.36
N GLU A 106 1.53 -3.67 4.23
CA GLU A 106 2.97 -3.93 4.12
C GLU A 106 3.81 -2.66 4.26
N ILE A 107 3.38 -1.55 3.65
CA ILE A 107 4.04 -0.23 3.79
C ILE A 107 4.05 0.20 5.26
N ASN A 108 2.90 0.14 5.93
CA ASN A 108 2.76 0.54 7.33
C ASN A 108 3.60 -0.36 8.24
N TYR A 109 3.59 -1.68 8.02
CA TYR A 109 4.46 -2.60 8.74
C TYR A 109 5.95 -2.21 8.61
N ILE A 110 6.40 -1.86 7.40
CA ILE A 110 7.80 -1.43 7.19
C ILE A 110 8.09 -0.14 7.96
N LYS A 111 7.19 0.85 7.87
CA LYS A 111 7.33 2.14 8.57
C LYS A 111 7.36 1.96 10.09
N ASP A 112 6.45 1.16 10.64
CA ASP A 112 6.37 0.87 12.07
C ASP A 112 7.68 0.26 12.61
N ILE A 113 8.28 -0.68 11.87
CA ILE A 113 9.58 -1.27 12.25
C ILE A 113 10.70 -0.23 12.21
N LEU A 114 10.72 0.65 11.20
CA LEU A 114 11.71 1.71 11.08
C LEU A 114 11.53 2.79 12.16
N ASP A 115 10.31 3.08 12.59
CA ASP A 115 10.01 4.05 13.65
C ASP A 115 10.46 3.57 15.04
N ILE A 116 10.54 2.25 15.26
CA ILE A 116 11.13 1.67 16.48
C ILE A 116 12.66 1.82 16.48
N CYS A 117 13.29 1.87 15.31
CA CYS A 117 14.73 2.02 15.18
C CYS A 117 15.17 3.46 15.48
N SER A 118 16.44 3.64 15.85
CA SER A 118 17.00 4.98 15.99
C SER A 118 17.07 5.69 14.64
N GLU A 119 16.93 7.02 14.64
CA GLU A 119 16.98 7.84 13.41
C GLU A 119 18.21 7.52 12.54
N THR A 120 19.36 7.26 13.14
CA THR A 120 20.58 6.85 12.44
C THR A 120 20.41 5.54 11.68
N VAL A 121 19.80 4.53 12.30
CA VAL A 121 19.53 3.24 11.67
C VAL A 121 18.46 3.40 10.59
N SER A 122 17.37 4.11 10.88
CA SER A 122 16.28 4.30 9.92
C SER A 122 16.76 5.05 8.67
N LYS A 123 17.57 6.11 8.83
CA LYS A 123 18.22 6.80 7.69
C LYS A 123 19.17 5.88 6.93
N ALA A 124 20.07 5.18 7.61
CA ALA A 124 21.03 4.30 6.94
C ALA A 124 20.33 3.17 6.16
N VAL A 125 19.26 2.62 6.72
CA VAL A 125 18.46 1.56 6.10
C VAL A 125 17.66 2.11 4.91
N ALA A 126 17.06 3.29 5.04
CA ALA A 126 16.37 3.95 3.94
C ALA A 126 17.33 4.26 2.78
N SER A 127 18.46 4.93 3.04
CA SER A 127 19.41 5.29 1.99
C SER A 127 20.02 4.08 1.29
N TYR A 128 20.31 3.01 2.04
CA TYR A 128 20.89 1.80 1.44
C TYR A 128 19.89 0.97 0.63
N TYR A 129 18.65 0.82 1.11
CA TYR A 129 17.69 -0.13 0.53
C TYR A 129 16.58 0.51 -0.32
N LEU A 130 16.35 1.82 -0.19
CA LEU A 130 15.31 2.55 -0.91
C LEU A 130 15.89 3.52 -1.93
N GLU A 131 17.04 4.13 -1.62
CA GLU A 131 17.66 5.17 -2.47
C GLU A 131 18.85 4.61 -3.29
N ASP A 132 19.14 3.32 -3.17
CA ASP A 132 20.28 2.63 -3.78
C ASP A 132 21.63 3.34 -3.53
N GLU A 133 21.77 4.02 -2.38
CA GLU A 133 23.00 4.70 -2.04
C GLU A 133 24.14 3.72 -1.73
N THR A 134 25.35 4.10 -2.12
CA THR A 134 26.53 3.32 -1.77
C THR A 134 26.87 3.47 -0.30
N TRP A 135 27.49 2.45 0.30
CA TRP A 135 28.04 2.53 1.66
C TRP A 135 29.01 3.70 1.87
N GLN A 136 29.65 4.19 0.80
CA GLN A 136 30.51 5.36 0.87
C GLN A 136 29.67 6.63 1.11
N SER A 137 28.59 6.84 0.34
CA SER A 137 27.64 7.95 0.53
C SER A 137 27.06 7.99 1.94
N ILE A 138 26.68 6.81 2.45
CA ILE A 138 26.12 6.67 3.81
C ILE A 138 27.18 6.96 4.88
N ALA A 139 28.44 6.56 4.66
CA ALA A 139 29.52 6.84 5.61
C ALA A 139 29.92 8.33 5.63
N ASP A 140 29.74 9.03 4.51
CA ASP A 140 29.99 10.47 4.42
C ASP A 140 28.91 11.28 5.16
N SER A 141 27.67 10.77 5.24
CA SER A 141 26.56 11.40 5.97
C SER A 141 26.44 10.96 7.43
N ILE A 142 26.89 9.75 7.77
CA ILE A 142 26.83 9.17 9.11
C ILE A 142 28.26 8.86 9.56
N PRO A 143 28.86 9.61 10.51
CA PRO A 143 30.27 9.47 10.92
C PRO A 143 30.48 8.24 11.82
N ILE A 144 30.11 7.07 11.32
CA ILE A 144 30.22 5.77 11.97
C ILE A 144 30.85 4.80 10.96
N SER A 145 31.85 4.03 11.40
CA SER A 145 32.43 3.00 10.54
C SER A 145 31.36 2.01 10.05
N ARG A 146 31.42 1.63 8.77
CA ARG A 146 30.50 0.66 8.15
C ARG A 146 30.22 -0.57 9.01
N ALA A 147 31.27 -1.24 9.50
CA ALA A 147 31.12 -2.43 10.32
C ALA A 147 30.37 -2.18 11.65
N THR A 148 30.48 -0.96 12.21
CA THR A 148 29.74 -0.58 13.41
C THR A 148 28.29 -0.27 13.07
N LEU A 149 28.04 0.38 11.93
CA LEU A 149 26.70 0.69 11.44
C LEU A 149 25.92 -0.58 11.08
N GLU A 150 26.52 -1.51 10.34
CA GLU A 150 25.91 -2.82 10.02
C GLU A 150 25.52 -3.61 11.29
N ARG A 151 26.40 -3.68 12.29
CA ARG A 151 26.08 -4.31 13.60
C ARG A 151 25.00 -3.58 14.38
N ARG A 152 24.87 -2.28 14.18
CA ARG A 152 23.83 -1.47 14.84
C ARG A 152 22.48 -1.71 14.17
N ILE A 153 22.44 -1.69 12.84
CA ILE A 153 21.26 -2.03 12.02
C ILE A 153 20.75 -3.43 12.40
N GLU A 154 21.61 -4.45 12.38
CA GLU A 154 21.20 -5.82 12.69
C GLU A 154 20.60 -5.95 14.09
N ARG A 155 21.19 -5.28 15.09
CA ARG A 155 20.73 -5.32 16.48
C ARG A 155 19.38 -4.62 16.66
N GLU A 156 19.24 -3.42 16.10
CA GLU A 156 18.02 -2.62 16.24
C GLU A 156 16.85 -3.26 15.48
N LEU A 157 17.08 -3.75 14.25
CA LEU A 157 16.08 -4.50 13.49
C LEU A 157 15.65 -5.78 14.22
N LYS A 158 16.60 -6.54 14.79
CA LYS A 158 16.27 -7.75 15.55
C LYS A 158 15.42 -7.42 16.79
N HIS A 159 15.69 -6.30 17.46
CA HIS A 159 14.91 -5.85 18.60
C HIS A 159 13.50 -5.41 18.17
N ALA A 160 13.41 -4.57 17.14
CA ALA A 160 12.14 -4.07 16.60
C ALA A 160 11.23 -5.21 16.12
N LEU A 161 11.78 -6.14 15.34
CA LEU A 161 11.04 -7.31 14.84
C LEU A 161 10.55 -8.22 15.97
N LYS A 162 11.34 -8.40 17.04
CA LYS A 162 10.88 -9.16 18.22
C LYS A 162 9.73 -8.46 18.95
N GLY A 163 9.73 -7.14 18.99
CA GLY A 163 8.66 -6.33 19.58
C GLY A 163 7.37 -6.32 18.76
N ALA A 164 7.48 -6.33 17.43
CA ALA A 164 6.34 -6.31 16.52
C ALA A 164 5.62 -7.66 16.35
N ILE A 165 6.25 -8.77 16.75
CA ILE A 165 5.65 -10.13 16.74
C ILE A 165 4.82 -10.40 18.02
N ALA A 166 4.74 -9.46 18.98
CA ALA A 166 3.84 -9.60 20.12
C ALA A 166 2.38 -9.32 19.69
N PRO A 167 1.41 -10.16 20.13
CA PRO A 167 0.06 -10.28 19.58
C PRO A 167 -0.83 -9.03 19.71
#